data_AF-A0A8X6W7S0-F1
#
_entry.id   AF-A0A8X6W7S0-F1
#
_cell.length_a   1.000
_cell.length_b   1.000
_cell.length_c   1.000
_cell.angle_alpha   90.00
_cell.angle_beta   90.00
_cell.angle_gamma   90.00
#
_symmetry.space_group_name_H-M   'P 1'
#
loop_
_entity.id
_entity.type
_entity.pdbx_description
1 polymer ?
#
loop_
_entity_poly.entity_id
_entity_poly.type
_entity_poly.pdbx_seq_one_letter_code
_entity_poly.pdbx_strand_id
1 'polypeptide(L)'
;MAFILKDSPECVKSELELFNLPGTQTVIQDGQWKQFHPLSNVFDNAPVEFNISGSAEDYIDLSQTQLYVKAKIVKVDNTPITKE
;
A
#
# COMPACT_ATOMS: atom_id res chain seq x y z
N MET A 1 -20.81 13.10 0.39
CA MET A 1 -20.22 14.27 -0.29
C MET A 1 -18.85 13.89 -0.79
N ALA A 2 -18.54 14.11 -2.07
CA ALA A 2 -17.22 13.88 -2.62
C ALA A 2 -16.35 15.13 -2.39
N PHE A 3 -15.11 14.94 -1.95
CA PHE A 3 -14.12 16.02 -1.86
C PHE A 3 -13.67 16.36 -3.29
N ILE A 4 -14.21 17.43 -3.86
CA ILE A 4 -13.84 17.91 -5.20
C ILE A 4 -12.55 18.73 -5.05
N LEU A 5 -11.49 18.30 -5.73
CA LEU A 5 -10.26 19.09 -5.83
C LEU A 5 -10.52 20.28 -6.77
N LYS A 6 -10.26 21.50 -6.29
CA LYS A 6 -10.45 22.71 -7.09
C LYS A 6 -9.58 22.63 -8.35
N ASP A 7 -10.18 22.91 -9.51
CA ASP A 7 -9.53 22.89 -10.84
C ASP A 7 -9.13 21.50 -11.38
N SER A 8 -9.53 20.40 -10.71
CA SER A 8 -9.37 19.07 -11.31
C SER A 8 -10.34 18.86 -12.47
N PRO A 9 -9.91 18.30 -13.61
CA PRO A 9 -10.80 17.97 -14.71
C PRO A 9 -11.80 16.89 -14.30
N GLU A 10 -12.92 16.81 -15.03
CA GLU A 10 -13.83 15.67 -14.89
C GLU A 10 -13.09 14.37 -15.23
N CYS A 11 -13.28 13.36 -14.40
CA CYS A 11 -12.65 12.05 -14.56
C CYS A 11 -13.73 10.98 -14.41
N VAL A 12 -13.86 10.13 -15.42
CA VAL A 12 -14.76 8.97 -15.39
C VAL A 12 -13.95 7.77 -14.92
N LYS A 13 -14.53 6.97 -14.04
CA LYS A 13 -13.93 5.68 -13.68
C LYS A 13 -13.90 4.78 -14.90
N SER A 14 -12.74 4.18 -15.18
CA SER A 14 -12.57 3.32 -16.35
C SER A 14 -13.55 2.14 -16.37
N GLU A 15 -13.96 1.64 -15.20
CA GLU A 15 -14.95 0.56 -15.09
C GLU A 15 -16.37 0.96 -15.53
N LEU A 16 -16.65 2.27 -15.65
CA LEU A 16 -17.94 2.80 -16.10
C LEU A 16 -17.94 3.19 -17.58
N GLU A 17 -16.78 3.27 -18.21
CA GLU A 17 -16.61 3.71 -19.61
C GLU A 17 -16.55 2.52 -20.58
N LEU A 18 -17.59 1.68 -20.56
CA LEU A 18 -17.60 0.36 -21.22
C LEU A 18 -17.60 0.39 -22.75
N PHE A 19 -17.93 1.53 -23.37
CA PHE A 19 -18.15 1.63 -24.81
C PHE A 19 -17.06 2.42 -25.54
N ASN A 20 -16.15 3.07 -24.82
CA ASN A 20 -15.02 3.78 -25.40
C ASN A 20 -13.77 2.94 -25.28
N LEU A 21 -12.88 3.07 -26.26
CA LEU A 21 -11.56 2.47 -26.18
C LEU A 21 -10.72 3.29 -25.17
N PRO A 22 -10.27 2.72 -24.06
CA PRO A 22 -9.47 3.45 -23.09
C PRO A 22 -8.11 3.82 -23.71
N GLY A 23 -7.58 4.99 -23.31
CA GLY A 23 -6.22 5.37 -23.66
C GLY A 23 -5.20 4.40 -23.06
N THR A 24 -4.13 4.10 -23.80
CA THR A 24 -3.02 3.29 -23.29
C THR A 24 -2.16 4.13 -22.35
N GLN A 25 -1.94 3.66 -21.12
CA GLN A 25 -0.95 4.27 -20.22
C GLN A 25 0.47 3.99 -20.76
N THR A 26 1.20 5.04 -21.13
CA THR A 26 2.56 4.96 -21.67
C THR A 26 3.64 5.50 -20.72
N VAL A 27 3.23 6.18 -19.65
CA VAL A 27 4.14 6.85 -18.72
C VAL A 27 4.79 5.86 -17.75
N ILE A 28 4.01 4.91 -17.23
CA ILE A 28 4.50 3.88 -16.30
C ILE A 28 4.97 2.68 -17.13
N GLN A 29 6.28 2.43 -17.12
CA GLN A 29 6.90 1.39 -17.95
C GLN A 29 7.14 0.09 -17.19
N ASP A 30 7.39 0.16 -15.89
CA ASP A 30 7.67 -0.98 -15.03
C ASP A 30 7.23 -0.70 -13.59
N GLY A 31 7.12 -1.75 -12.78
CA GLY A 31 6.79 -1.69 -11.37
C GLY A 31 7.65 -2.66 -10.57
N GLN A 32 8.15 -2.22 -9.42
CA GLN A 32 9.01 -3.04 -8.56
C GLN A 32 8.57 -2.97 -7.10
N TRP A 33 8.76 -4.08 -6.38
CA TRP A 33 8.62 -4.11 -4.93
C TRP A 33 9.92 -3.65 -4.27
N LYS A 34 9.85 -2.59 -3.47
CA LYS A 34 10.96 -2.14 -2.61
C LYS A 34 10.64 -2.44 -1.15
N GLN A 35 11.55 -3.13 -0.49
CA GLN A 35 11.40 -3.49 0.92
C GLN A 35 12.02 -2.41 1.82
N PHE A 36 11.25 -1.96 2.80
CA PHE A 36 11.71 -1.04 3.84
C PHE A 36 11.67 -1.74 5.19
N HIS A 37 12.73 -1.56 5.98
CA HIS A 37 12.84 -2.10 7.33
C HIS A 37 12.41 -1.04 8.35
N PRO A 38 11.90 -1.45 9.52
CA PRO A 38 11.57 -0.52 10.58
C PRO A 38 12.83 0.20 11.09
N LEU A 39 12.67 1.47 11.48
CA LEU A 39 13.76 2.30 12.00
C LEU A 39 14.23 1.82 13.38
N SER A 40 13.31 1.25 14.15
CA SER A 40 13.50 0.85 15.53
C SER A 40 13.01 -0.58 15.74
N ASN A 41 13.59 -1.24 16.75
CA ASN A 41 13.13 -2.56 17.16
C ASN A 41 11.71 -2.49 17.75
N VAL A 42 10.95 -3.56 17.57
CA VAL A 42 9.57 -3.68 18.06
C VAL A 42 9.58 -4.04 19.54
N PHE A 43 9.85 -3.05 20.41
CA PHE A 43 9.80 -3.18 21.86
C PHE A 43 8.86 -2.13 22.47
N ASP A 44 8.47 -2.36 23.73
CA ASP A 44 7.84 -1.36 24.62
C ASP A 44 6.54 -0.71 24.13
N ASN A 45 5.74 -1.45 23.34
CA ASN A 45 4.41 -1.01 22.91
C ASN A 45 4.42 0.32 22.12
N ALA A 46 5.58 0.70 21.58
CA ALA A 46 5.77 1.90 20.79
C ALA A 46 5.32 1.69 19.34
N PRO A 47 4.99 2.77 18.61
CA PRO A 47 4.72 2.68 17.17
C PRO A 47 5.92 2.12 16.40
N VAL A 48 5.66 1.29 15.40
CA VAL A 48 6.68 0.84 14.45
C VAL A 48 6.79 1.87 13.33
N GLU A 49 7.94 2.51 13.21
CA GLU A 49 8.19 3.59 12.26
C GLU A 49 8.97 3.11 11.05
N PHE A 50 8.55 3.55 9.85
CA PHE A 50 9.22 3.30 8.59
C PHE A 50 9.51 4.63 7.90
N ASN A 51 10.71 4.78 7.35
CA ASN A 51 11.05 5.92 6.52
C ASN A 51 11.07 5.52 5.04
N ILE A 52 10.15 6.08 4.27
CA ILE A 52 10.01 5.85 2.83
C ILE A 52 10.23 7.19 2.13
N SER A 53 11.46 7.42 1.69
CA SER A 53 11.81 8.64 0.94
C SER A 53 11.25 8.58 -0.47
N GLY A 54 10.72 9.71 -0.95
CA GLY A 54 10.35 9.86 -2.35
C GLY A 54 11.56 9.75 -3.28
N SER A 55 11.31 9.34 -4.53
CA SER A 55 12.29 9.29 -5.61
C SER A 55 11.93 10.33 -6.68
N ALA A 56 12.93 10.84 -7.39
CA ALA A 56 12.69 11.67 -8.57
C ALA A 56 12.32 10.84 -9.81
N GLU A 57 12.64 9.54 -9.78
CA GLU A 57 12.48 8.62 -10.91
C GLU A 57 11.28 7.68 -10.73
N ASP A 58 10.96 7.35 -9.48
CA ASP A 58 9.91 6.38 -9.15
C ASP A 58 8.73 7.03 -8.43
N TYR A 59 7.53 6.53 -8.72
CA TYR A 59 6.33 6.84 -7.98
C TYR A 59 5.99 5.73 -6.99
N ILE A 60 5.37 6.09 -5.87
CA ILE A 60 4.90 5.13 -4.87
C ILE A 60 3.43 4.83 -5.15
N ASP A 61 3.12 3.58 -5.44
CA ASP A 61 1.75 3.11 -5.48
C ASP A 61 1.24 2.82 -4.06
N LEU A 62 0.50 3.79 -3.51
CA LEU A 62 -0.09 3.68 -2.17
C LEU A 62 -1.15 2.58 -2.08
N SER A 63 -1.82 2.25 -3.19
CA SER A 63 -2.85 1.20 -3.20
C SER A 63 -2.25 -0.20 -3.11
N GLN A 64 -1.01 -0.35 -3.57
CA GLN A 64 -0.24 -1.60 -3.55
C GLN A 64 0.81 -1.62 -2.43
N THR A 65 0.71 -0.77 -1.41
CA THR A 65 1.63 -0.82 -0.27
C THR A 65 1.19 -1.90 0.73
N GLN A 66 2.11 -2.82 1.10
CA GLN A 66 1.82 -3.93 2.02
C GLN A 66 2.77 -3.94 3.22
N LEU A 67 2.23 -4.23 4.41
CA LEU A 67 3.02 -4.46 5.62
C LEU A 67 3.29 -5.96 5.79
N TYR A 68 4.56 -6.35 5.68
CA TYR A 68 4.98 -7.72 5.95
C TYR A 68 5.20 -7.94 7.45
N VAL A 69 4.42 -8.83 8.06
CA VAL A 69 4.50 -9.16 9.49
C VAL A 69 4.80 -10.65 9.68
N LYS A 70 5.90 -10.95 10.38
CA LYS A 70 6.21 -12.31 10.85
C LYS A 70 5.89 -12.40 12.35
N ALA A 71 4.75 -13.01 12.69
CA ALA A 71 4.29 -13.16 14.07
C ALA A 71 3.99 -14.62 14.42
N LYS A 72 4.06 -14.95 15.71
CA LYS A 72 3.60 -16.24 16.27
C LYS A 72 2.22 -16.02 16.88
N ILE A 73 1.23 -16.77 16.42
CA ILE A 73 -0.12 -16.75 16.99
C ILE A 73 -0.17 -17.75 18.14
N VAL A 74 -0.62 -17.29 19.31
CA VAL A 74 -0.79 -18.08 20.54
C VAL A 74 -2.18 -17.86 21.12
N LYS A 75 -2.62 -18.77 21.99
CA LYS A 75 -3.81 -18.59 22.83
C LYS A 75 -3.55 -17.54 23.91
N VAL A 76 -4.61 -17.11 24.61
CA VAL A 76 -4.51 -16.14 25.73
C VAL A 76 -3.55 -16.61 26.84
N ASP A 77 -3.44 -17.92 27.04
CA ASP A 77 -2.53 -18.55 28.00
C ASP A 77 -1.10 -18.76 27.46
N ASN A 78 -0.75 -18.16 26.31
CA ASN A 78 0.52 -18.30 25.59
C ASN A 78 0.82 -19.71 25.05
N THR A 79 -0.15 -20.63 25.03
CA THR A 79 0.02 -21.95 24.42
C THR A 79 -0.18 -21.92 22.90
N PRO A 80 0.45 -22.83 22.13
CA PRO A 80 0.27 -22.88 20.68
C PRO A 80 -1.18 -23.25 20.29
N ILE A 81 -1.64 -22.71 19.16
CA ILE A 81 -2.90 -23.18 18.54
C ILE A 81 -2.65 -24.58 17.96
N THR A 82 -3.27 -25.59 18.54
CA THR A 82 -3.32 -26.95 18.01
C THR A 82 -4.41 -27.05 16.94
N LYS A 83 -4.12 -27.72 15.82
CA LYS A 83 -5.17 -28.11 14.86
C LYS A 83 -6.02 -29.20 15.51
N GLU A 84 -7.34 -29.06 15.43
CA GLU A 84 -8.28 -30.14 15.72
C GLU A 84 -8.13 -31.30 14.73
#